data_AF-A0A7W0UHJ8-F1
#
_entry.id   AF-A0A7W0UHJ8-F1
#
_cell.length_a   1.000
_cell.length_b   1.000
_cell.length_c   1.000
_cell.angle_alpha   90.00
_cell.angle_beta   90.00
_cell.angle_gamma   90.00
#
_symmetry.space_group_name_H-M   'P 1'
#
loop_
_entity.id
_entity.type
_entity.pdbx_description
1 polymer ?
#
loop_
_entity_poly.entity_id
_entity_poly.type
_entity_poly.pdbx_seq_one_letter_code
_entity_poly.pdbx_strand_id
1 'polypeptide(L)' 'ADHLGSDDSQLLTLEDRASLAPEMARLPERERSIIYFRFYGGLTQSEIADRLGISQMHVSRLLNRTLARLREAFDDEE' A
#
# COMPACT_ATOMS: atom_id res chain seq x y z
N ALA A 1 8.32 6.42 16.30
CA ALA A 1 9.26 5.97 15.27
C ALA A 1 8.44 5.33 14.17
N ASP A 2 8.18 6.06 13.10
CA ASP A 2 7.48 5.52 11.93
C ASP A 2 8.52 4.72 11.14
N HIS A 3 8.66 3.44 11.49
CA HIS A 3 9.54 2.54 10.77
C HIS A 3 8.89 2.30 9.41
N LEU A 4 9.33 3.09 8.44
CA LEU A 4 9.35 2.73 7.03
C LEU A 4 9.94 1.33 6.94
N GLY A 5 9.06 0.32 6.96
CA GLY A 5 9.46 -1.07 6.84
C GLY A 5 10.25 -1.20 5.55
N SER A 6 11.46 -1.73 5.64
CA SER A 6 12.35 -1.98 4.50
C SER A 6 11.66 -2.74 3.37
N ASP A 7 10.56 -3.47 3.65
CA ASP A 7 9.70 -4.15 2.68
C ASP A 7 8.84 -3.21 1.81
N ASP A 8 8.38 -2.07 2.32
CA ASP A 8 7.57 -1.10 1.53
C ASP A 8 8.36 -0.55 0.33
N SER A 9 9.68 -0.46 0.47
CA SER A 9 10.55 0.24 -0.48
C SER A 9 10.88 -0.60 -1.72
N GLN A 10 10.67 -1.92 -1.65
CA GLN A 10 11.07 -2.86 -2.71
C GLN A 10 9.91 -3.31 -3.59
N LEU A 11 8.65 -2.98 -3.26
CA LEU A 11 7.47 -3.53 -3.93
C LEU A 11 7.10 -2.84 -5.26
N LEU A 12 7.81 -1.77 -5.68
CA LEU A 12 7.35 -0.90 -6.77
C LEU A 12 8.49 -0.48 -7.71
N THR A 13 9.13 -1.44 -8.37
CA THR A 13 9.90 -1.15 -9.59
C THR A 13 8.97 -0.66 -10.73
N LEU A 14 9.52 -0.19 -11.85
CA LEU A 14 8.69 0.25 -12.98
C LEU A 14 7.99 -0.91 -13.68
N GLU A 15 8.61 -2.09 -13.69
CA GLU A 15 8.05 -3.32 -14.25
C GLU A 15 6.88 -3.81 -13.38
N ASP A 16 7.07 -3.77 -12.05
CA ASP A 16 6.03 -4.05 -11.05
C ASP A 16 4.74 -3.23 -11.27
N ARG A 17 4.87 -1.96 -11.67
CA ARG A 17 3.72 -1.05 -11.79
C ARG A 17 2.74 -1.42 -12.89
N ALA A 18 3.20 -2.00 -14.00
CA ALA A 18 2.34 -2.36 -15.12
C ALA A 18 1.48 -3.59 -14.77
N SER A 19 2.10 -4.61 -14.16
CA SER A 19 1.43 -5.83 -13.70
C SER A 19 0.52 -5.57 -12.49
N LEU A 20 0.82 -4.59 -11.64
CA LEU A 20 -0.07 -4.22 -10.53
C LEU A 20 -1.30 -3.43 -10.92
N ALA A 21 -1.33 -2.79 -12.09
CA ALA A 21 -2.41 -1.88 -12.43
C ALA A 21 -3.80 -2.54 -12.36
N PRO A 22 -4.01 -3.78 -12.86
CA PRO A 22 -5.25 -4.52 -12.69
C PRO A 22 -5.58 -4.82 -11.22
N GLU A 23 -4.61 -5.23 -10.42
CA GLU A 23 -4.83 -5.58 -9.00
C GLU A 23 -5.14 -4.35 -8.15
N MET A 24 -4.42 -3.24 -8.39
CA MET A 24 -4.69 -1.93 -7.81
C MET A 24 -6.10 -1.44 -8.12
N ALA A 25 -6.63 -1.73 -9.31
CA ALA A 25 -8.01 -1.40 -9.69
C ALA A 25 -9.06 -2.24 -8.95
N ARG A 26 -8.70 -3.45 -8.50
CA ARG A 26 -9.58 -4.35 -7.72
C ARG A 26 -9.55 -4.08 -6.22
N LEU A 27 -8.67 -3.20 -5.75
CA LEU A 27 -8.61 -2.84 -4.33
C LEU A 27 -9.85 -2.05 -3.92
N PRO A 28 -10.35 -2.26 -2.68
CA PRO A 28 -11.29 -1.35 -2.07
C PRO A 28 -10.76 0.09 -2.09
N GLU A 29 -11.64 1.06 -2.33
CA GLU A 29 -11.27 2.47 -2.50
C GLU A 29 -10.40 3.00 -1.35
N ARG A 30 -10.70 2.57 -0.12
CA ARG A 30 -9.94 2.95 1.08
C ARG A 30 -8.49 2.43 1.04
N GLU A 31 -8.29 1.18 0.64
CA GLU A 31 -6.95 0.58 0.53
C GLU A 31 -6.15 1.24 -0.59
N ARG A 32 -6.78 1.46 -1.75
CA ARG A 32 -6.17 2.19 -2.86
C ARG A 32 -5.73 3.60 -2.46
N SER A 33 -6.55 4.30 -1.66
CA SER A 33 -6.22 5.63 -1.14
C SER A 33 -5.03 5.60 -0.18
N ILE A 34 -4.96 4.59 0.71
CA ILE A 34 -3.83 4.38 1.62
C ILE A 34 -2.54 4.17 0.82
N ILE A 35 -2.55 3.29 -0.19
CA ILE A 35 -1.41 3.07 -1.09
C ILE A 35 -1.00 4.37 -1.79
N TYR A 36 -1.97 5.11 -2.36
CA TYR A 36 -1.69 6.37 -3.02
C TYR A 36 -1.01 7.37 -2.09
N PHE A 37 -1.59 7.65 -0.92
CA PHE A 37 -1.01 8.60 0.02
C PHE A 37 0.36 8.15 0.53
N ARG A 38 0.55 6.86 0.75
CA ARG A 38 1.79 6.29 1.27
C ARG A 38 2.94 6.39 0.27
N PHE A 39 2.72 5.95 -0.97
CA PHE A 39 3.79 5.76 -1.95
C PHE A 39 3.93 6.91 -2.95
N TYR A 40 2.82 7.58 -3.28
CA TYR A 40 2.84 8.74 -4.19
C TYR A 40 2.74 10.06 -3.43
N GLY A 41 1.95 10.09 -2.36
CA GLY A 41 1.84 11.27 -1.50
C GLY A 41 3.02 11.47 -0.54
N GLY A 42 3.76 10.40 -0.23
CA GLY A 42 4.86 10.44 0.74
C GLY A 42 4.41 10.62 2.19
N LEU A 43 3.13 10.39 2.49
CA LEU A 43 2.58 10.54 3.83
C LEU A 43 3.01 9.38 4.73
N THR A 44 3.21 9.70 6.00
CA THR A 44 3.37 8.76 7.10
C THR A 44 2.05 8.04 7.42
N GLN A 45 2.11 6.91 8.12
CA GLN A 45 0.87 6.19 8.48
C GLN A 45 -0.01 7.00 9.45
N SER A 46 0.63 7.85 10.27
CA SER A 46 -0.07 8.76 11.18
C SER A 46 -0.78 9.88 10.42
N GLU A 47 -0.12 10.51 9.44
CA GLU A 47 -0.77 11.52 8.58
C GLU A 47 -1.91 10.94 7.74
N ILE A 48 -1.76 9.69 7.25
CA ILE A 48 -2.84 8.97 6.56
C ILE A 48 -4.01 8.70 7.50
N ALA A 49 -3.72 8.30 8.75
CA ALA A 49 -4.73 8.04 9.78
C ALA A 49 -5.56 9.30 10.08
N ASP A 50 -4.88 10.42 10.32
CA ASP A 50 -5.52 11.72 10.54
C ASP A 50 -6.39 12.13 9.34
N ARG A 51 -5.87 11.93 8.12
CA ARG A 51 -6.58 12.26 6.87
C ARG A 51 -7.82 11.40 6.65
N LEU A 52 -7.78 10.13 7.03
CA LEU A 52 -8.87 9.17 6.80
C LEU A 52 -9.82 9.02 8.00
N GLY A 53 -9.54 9.68 9.12
CA GLY A 53 -10.35 9.61 10.34
C GLY A 53 -10.36 8.22 10.98
N ILE A 54 -9.25 7.47 10.88
CA ILE A 54 -9.07 6.14 11.47
C ILE A 54 -7.77 6.10 12.27
N SER A 55 -7.58 5.09 13.12
CA SER A 55 -6.32 4.98 13.88
C SER A 55 -5.14 4.59 12.98
N GLN A 56 -3.93 5.03 13.34
CA GLN A 56 -2.68 4.61 12.67
C GLN A 56 -2.54 3.08 12.67
N MET A 57 -2.95 2.41 13.75
CA MET A 57 -2.99 0.95 13.81
C MET A 57 -3.93 0.33 12.75
N HIS A 58 -5.07 0.96 12.46
CA HIS A 58 -5.96 0.52 11.40
C HIS A 58 -5.32 0.73 10.02
N VAL A 59 -4.68 1.88 9.78
CA VAL A 59 -3.91 2.14 8.56
C VAL A 59 -2.83 1.07 8.37
N SER A 60 -2.05 0.79 9.41
CA SER A 60 -0.99 -0.23 9.39
C SER A 60 -1.52 -1.61 8.98
N ARG A 61 -2.63 -2.05 9.57
CA ARG A 61 -3.25 -3.34 9.23
C ARG A 61 -3.74 -3.40 7.80
N LEU A 62 -4.39 -2.32 7.32
CA LEU A 62 -4.85 -2.24 5.93
C LEU A 62 -3.65 -2.27 4.98
N LEU A 63 -2.64 -1.43 5.22
CA LEU A 63 -1.44 -1.36 4.39
C LEU A 63 -0.75 -2.72 4.27
N ASN A 64 -0.47 -3.38 5.40
CA ASN A 64 0.17 -4.70 5.41
C ASN A 64 -0.64 -5.75 4.64
N ARG A 65 -1.97 -5.79 4.85
CA ARG A 65 -2.85 -6.74 4.14
C ARG A 65 -2.89 -6.46 2.64
N THR A 66 -2.99 -5.20 2.25
CA THR A 66 -3.02 -4.79 0.85
C THR A 66 -1.70 -5.14 0.16
N LEU A 67 -0.55 -4.85 0.79
CA LEU A 67 0.77 -5.18 0.24
C LEU A 67 0.98 -6.70 0.10
N ALA A 68 0.56 -7.49 1.09
CA ALA A 68 0.62 -8.95 1.01
C ALA A 68 -0.18 -9.48 -0.19
N ARG A 69 -1.41 -8.99 -0.38
CA ARG A 69 -2.26 -9.37 -1.52
C ARG A 69 -1.64 -8.97 -2.86
N LEU A 70 -1.07 -7.77 -2.94
CA LEU A 70 -0.43 -7.30 -4.18
C LEU A 70 0.80 -8.17 -4.50
N ARG A 71 1.56 -8.60 -3.49
CA ARG A 71 2.71 -9.50 -3.64
C ARG A 71 2.30 -10.90 -4.10
N GLU A 72 1.26 -11.48 -3.49
CA GLU A 72 0.73 -12.79 -3.92
C GLU A 72 0.29 -12.75 -5.39
N ALA A 73 -0.37 -11.68 -5.82
CA ALA A 73 -0.81 -11.56 -7.20
C ALA A 73 0.34 -11.42 -8.22
N PHE A 74 1.51 -10.94 -7.79
CA PHE A 74 2.71 -10.97 -8.63
C PHE A 74 3.35 -12.34 -8.71
N ASP A 75 3.49 -13.00 -7.56
CA ASP A 75 4.12 -14.32 -7.48
C ASP A 75 3.30 -15.37 -8.29
N ASP A 76 1.99 -15.15 -8.46
CA ASP A 76 1.09 -15.96 -9.31
C ASP A 76 1.20 -15.67 -10.83
N GLU A 77 1.83 -14.56 -11.25
CA GLU A 77 2.05 -14.20 -12.66
C GLU A 77 3.39 -14.74 -13.22
N GLU A 78 4.28 -15.30 -12.38
CA GLU A 78 5.55 -15.95 -12.77
C GLU A 78 5.44 -17.46 -13.11
#